data_AF-A0A395J0W7-F1
#
_entry.id   AF-A0A395J0W7-F1
#
_cell.length_a   1.000
_cell.length_b   1.000
_cell.length_c   1.000
_cell.angle_alpha   90.00
_cell.angle_beta   90.00
_cell.angle_gamma   90.00
#
_symmetry.space_group_name_H-M   'P 1'
#
loop_
_entity.id
_entity.type
_entity.pdbx_description
1 polymer ?
#
loop_
_entity_poly.entity_id
_entity_poly.type
_entity_poly.pdbx_seq_one_letter_code
_entity_poly.pdbx_strand_id
1 'polypeptide(L)'
;MKFSVSPVVQRSVEVKNAQDLPKLVEGLKRLSKSDPCVLTFISESGEHVVAGADWSRDDFKARARILADEHGWDVTDARKIWCFGPDTNGANLLVDQTKAVQYLNEIKDSVVSGFQWASREGPIAEEPMRSCRFNIMDCYPPR
;
A
#
# COMPACT_ATOMS: atom_id res chain seq x y z
N MET A 1 7.51 21.59 0.55
CA MET A 1 6.24 21.04 0.02
C MET A 1 5.67 20.12 1.09
N LYS A 2 4.43 20.33 1.56
CA LYS A 2 3.75 19.38 2.47
C LYS A 2 2.95 18.43 1.59
N PHE A 3 3.26 17.13 1.58
CA PHE A 3 2.45 16.17 0.84
C PHE A 3 1.21 15.78 1.66
N SER A 4 0.05 15.73 1.00
CA SER A 4 -1.25 15.35 1.58
C SER A 4 -1.51 13.86 1.35
N VAL A 5 -0.60 13.04 1.85
CA VAL A 5 -0.70 11.59 1.80
C VAL A 5 -0.89 11.13 3.24
N SER A 6 -2.03 10.48 3.51
CA SER A 6 -2.29 9.90 4.83
C SER A 6 -1.25 8.82 5.04
N PRO A 7 -0.37 8.94 6.05
CA PRO A 7 0.58 7.89 6.28
C PRO A 7 -0.13 6.67 6.84
N VAL A 8 -0.27 5.67 5.98
CA VAL A 8 -1.03 4.45 6.23
C VAL A 8 -0.28 3.53 7.17
N VAL A 9 1.05 3.54 7.08
CA VAL A 9 1.91 2.72 7.91
C VAL A 9 2.38 3.57 9.07
N GLN A 10 1.81 3.29 10.24
CA GLN A 10 2.23 3.86 11.50
C GLN A 10 3.09 2.84 12.25
N ARG A 11 4.26 3.26 12.72
CA ARG A 11 5.14 2.44 13.56
C ARG A 11 5.53 3.24 14.79
N SER A 12 5.31 2.65 15.96
CA SER A 12 5.91 3.16 17.19
C SER A 12 7.42 2.90 17.18
N VAL A 13 8.17 3.89 17.63
CA VAL A 13 9.63 3.88 17.68
C VAL A 13 10.05 4.18 19.11
N GLU A 14 10.79 3.24 19.70
CA GLU A 14 11.32 3.35 21.05
C GLU A 14 12.84 3.25 21.05
N VAL A 15 13.47 3.97 21.97
CA VAL A 15 14.91 3.88 22.22
C VAL A 15 15.20 2.74 23.19
N LYS A 16 16.16 1.86 22.82
CA LYS A 16 16.60 0.75 23.70
C LYS A 16 17.26 1.23 24.98
N ASN A 17 18.00 2.35 24.90
CA ASN A 17 18.64 2.98 26.04
C ASN A 17 17.95 4.31 26.32
N ALA A 18 17.48 4.53 27.55
CA ALA A 18 16.79 5.76 27.92
C ALA A 18 17.63 7.04 27.71
N GLN A 19 18.97 6.92 27.74
CA GLN A 19 19.88 8.04 27.51
C GLN A 19 19.89 8.56 26.07
N ASP A 20 19.44 7.77 25.10
CA ASP A 20 19.44 8.13 23.67
C ASP A 20 18.13 8.79 23.21
N LEU A 21 17.16 8.97 24.12
CA LEU A 21 15.88 9.64 23.84
C LEU A 21 16.04 11.04 23.20
N PRO A 22 16.99 11.90 23.64
CA PRO A 22 17.23 13.19 22.98
C PRO A 22 17.68 13.06 21.52
N LYS A 23 18.48 12.02 21.19
CA LYS A 23 18.96 11.76 19.84
C LYS A 23 17.83 11.27 18.93
N LEU A 24 16.90 10.47 19.46
CA LEU A 24 15.72 10.04 18.72
C LEU A 24 14.83 11.23 18.37
N VAL A 25 14.54 12.10 19.33
CA VAL A 25 13.71 13.30 19.10
C VAL A 25 14.35 14.23 18.06
N GLU A 26 15.67 14.39 18.09
CA GLU A 26 16.39 15.15 17.07
C GLU A 26 16.36 14.46 15.70
N GLY A 27 16.55 13.14 15.67
CA GLY A 27 16.46 12.32 14.46
C GLY A 27 15.10 12.42 13.78
N LEU A 28 14.00 12.33 14.56
CA LEU A 28 12.64 12.49 14.07
C LEU A 28 12.37 13.90 13.52
N LYS A 29 12.88 14.93 14.19
CA LYS A 29 12.83 16.32 13.70
C LYS A 29 13.63 16.52 12.41
N ARG A 30 14.75 15.82 12.23
CA ARG A 30 15.53 15.84 10.98
C ARG A 30 14.81 15.07 9.87
N LEU A 31 14.23 13.91 10.19
CA LEU A 31 13.49 13.07 9.26
C LEU A 31 12.27 13.79 8.68
N SER A 32 11.48 14.46 9.53
CA SER A 32 10.34 15.27 9.09
C SER A 32 10.75 16.52 8.27
N LYS A 33 12.00 16.98 8.41
CA LYS A 33 12.55 18.08 7.58
C LYS A 33 13.11 17.58 6.24
N SER A 34 13.68 16.38 6.20
CA SER A 34 14.27 15.81 4.99
C SER A 34 13.24 15.17 4.07
N ASP A 35 12.24 14.50 4.64
CA ASP A 35 11.20 13.80 3.89
C ASP A 35 9.82 14.41 4.19
N PRO A 36 9.20 15.10 3.23
CA PRO A 36 7.90 15.72 3.44
C PRO A 36 6.71 14.74 3.39
N CYS A 37 6.93 13.44 3.14
CA CYS A 37 5.94 12.36 3.19
C CYS A 37 5.91 11.61 4.53
N VAL A 38 6.79 11.97 5.48
CA VAL A 38 6.88 11.36 6.81
C VAL A 38 6.32 12.32 7.87
N LEU A 39 5.27 11.88 8.56
CA LEU A 39 4.72 12.51 9.75
C LEU A 39 5.25 11.81 11.00
N THR A 40 5.77 12.59 11.94
CA THR A 40 6.19 12.09 13.25
C THR A 40 5.37 12.79 14.32
N PHE A 41 4.66 12.04 15.16
CA PHE A 41 3.86 12.59 16.26
C PHE A 41 3.97 11.71 17.52
N ILE A 42 3.52 12.22 18.66
CA ILE A 42 3.51 11.48 19.93
C ILE A 42 2.07 11.02 20.15
N SER A 43 1.87 9.73 20.41
CA SER A 43 0.57 9.14 20.74
C SER A 43 0.15 9.51 22.16
N GLU A 44 -1.14 9.40 22.48
CA GLU A 44 -1.68 9.60 23.84
C GLU A 44 -1.07 8.63 24.87
N SER A 45 -0.51 7.52 24.41
CA SER A 45 0.27 6.56 25.21
C SER A 45 1.70 7.00 25.52
N GLY A 46 2.16 8.13 24.98
CA GLY A 46 3.54 8.63 25.15
C GLY A 46 4.55 8.03 24.16
N GLU A 47 4.12 7.21 23.21
CA GLU A 47 4.98 6.61 22.19
C GLU A 47 5.28 7.57 21.04
N HIS A 48 6.50 7.52 20.50
CA HIS A 48 6.86 8.24 19.28
C HIS A 48 6.42 7.44 18.05
N VAL A 49 5.45 7.95 17.29
CA VAL A 49 4.93 7.31 16.09
C VAL A 49 5.51 7.97 14.85
N VAL A 50 6.08 7.16 13.96
CA VAL A 50 6.48 7.55 12.60
C VAL A 50 5.45 7.00 11.63
N ALA A 51 4.90 7.88 10.83
CA ALA A 51 3.86 7.60 9.88
C ALA A 51 4.34 8.08 8.50
N GLY A 52 4.48 7.17 7.53
CA GLY A 52 4.85 7.50 6.14
C GLY A 52 3.76 7.16 5.13
N ALA A 53 3.65 7.94 4.05
CA ALA A 53 2.87 7.60 2.87
C ALA A 53 3.55 6.48 2.09
N ASP A 54 2.94 5.33 1.84
CA ASP A 54 1.69 5.03 1.14
C ASP A 54 1.70 5.32 -0.37
N TRP A 55 2.50 4.52 -1.06
CA TRP A 55 2.61 4.39 -2.50
C TRP A 55 1.32 3.89 -3.18
N SER A 56 0.24 3.59 -2.45
CA SER A 56 -1.01 3.05 -3.00
C SER A 56 -1.79 4.08 -3.82
N ARG A 57 -1.69 5.38 -3.48
CA ARG A 57 -2.44 6.50 -4.07
C ARG A 57 -1.70 7.29 -5.15
N ASP A 58 -0.41 7.05 -5.35
CA ASP A 58 0.36 7.73 -6.39
C ASP A 58 -0.17 7.42 -7.80
N ASP A 59 -0.01 8.39 -8.71
CA ASP A 59 -0.38 8.22 -10.12
C ASP A 59 0.21 6.91 -10.65
N PHE A 60 -0.61 6.16 -11.39
CA PHE A 60 -0.26 4.83 -11.86
C PHE A 60 1.08 4.81 -12.64
N LYS A 61 1.52 5.93 -13.24
CA LYS A 61 2.83 6.02 -13.89
C LYS A 61 3.97 6.21 -12.90
N ALA A 62 3.80 7.06 -11.89
CA ALA A 62 4.81 7.28 -10.85
C ALA A 62 5.01 6.02 -10.01
N ARG A 63 3.90 5.41 -9.59
CA ARG A 63 3.90 4.12 -8.89
C ARG A 63 4.54 3.01 -9.73
N ALA A 64 4.20 2.93 -11.01
CA ALA A 64 4.82 1.94 -11.90
C ALA A 64 6.31 2.14 -12.09
N ARG A 65 6.77 3.39 -12.10
CA ARG A 65 8.19 3.72 -12.21
C ARG A 65 8.95 3.34 -10.93
N ILE A 66 8.38 3.65 -9.76
CA ILE A 66 8.96 3.25 -8.46
C ILE A 66 9.00 1.71 -8.35
N LEU A 67 7.91 1.03 -8.70
CA LEU A 67 7.85 -0.43 -8.70
C LEU A 67 8.86 -1.06 -9.67
N ALA A 68 9.07 -0.46 -10.83
CA ALA A 68 10.04 -0.95 -11.81
C ALA A 68 11.49 -0.66 -11.38
N ASP A 69 11.78 0.57 -10.98
CA ASP A 69 13.14 1.04 -10.67
C ASP A 69 13.64 0.49 -9.32
N GLU A 70 12.77 0.39 -8.30
CA GLU A 70 13.15 -0.02 -6.94
C GLU A 70 12.84 -1.50 -6.63
N HIS A 71 11.82 -2.08 -7.27
CA HIS A 71 11.33 -3.43 -6.95
C HIS A 71 11.40 -4.41 -8.12
N GLY A 72 11.96 -4.02 -9.28
CA GLY A 72 12.15 -4.90 -10.43
C GLY A 72 10.84 -5.40 -11.06
N TRP A 73 9.73 -4.69 -10.85
CA TRP A 73 8.46 -5.01 -11.47
C TRP A 73 8.47 -4.67 -12.96
N ASP A 74 7.68 -5.41 -13.72
CA ASP A 74 7.38 -5.00 -15.08
C ASP A 74 6.51 -3.73 -15.08
N VAL A 75 6.93 -2.72 -15.86
CA VAL A 75 6.26 -1.42 -15.95
C VAL A 75 4.82 -1.57 -16.43
N THR A 76 4.53 -2.57 -17.27
CA THR A 76 3.19 -2.80 -17.80
C THR A 76 2.27 -3.42 -16.77
N ASP A 77 2.76 -4.39 -15.99
CA ASP A 77 2.04 -4.97 -14.85
C ASP A 77 1.75 -3.92 -13.78
N ALA A 78 2.75 -3.11 -13.43
CA ALA A 78 2.61 -2.12 -12.37
C ALA A 78 1.60 -1.01 -12.72
N ARG A 79 1.38 -0.74 -14.01
CA ARG A 79 0.32 0.18 -14.50
C ARG A 79 -1.07 -0.44 -14.48
N LYS A 80 -1.16 -1.78 -14.48
CA LYS A 80 -2.42 -2.54 -14.53
C LYS A 80 -2.88 -3.03 -13.15
N ILE A 81 -2.34 -2.47 -12.07
CA ILE A 81 -2.86 -2.69 -10.72
C ILE A 81 -4.26 -2.08 -10.62
N TRP A 82 -5.26 -2.92 -10.35
CA TRP A 82 -6.66 -2.51 -10.21
C TRP A 82 -6.97 -1.97 -8.82
N CYS A 83 -6.51 -2.64 -7.76
CA CYS A 83 -6.72 -2.20 -6.39
C CYS A 83 -5.71 -2.84 -5.42
N PHE A 84 -5.61 -2.22 -4.25
CA PHE A 84 -4.99 -2.79 -3.05
C PHE A 84 -6.07 -3.29 -2.11
N GLY A 85 -5.80 -4.29 -1.27
CA GLY A 85 -6.80 -4.81 -0.32
C GLY A 85 -6.16 -5.42 0.92
N PRO A 86 -6.88 -5.52 2.05
CA PRO A 86 -8.24 -5.02 2.31
C PRO A 86 -8.33 -3.48 2.42
N ASP A 87 -9.55 -2.93 2.37
CA ASP A 87 -9.87 -1.50 2.53
C ASP A 87 -9.10 -0.55 1.61
N THR A 88 -8.86 -0.94 0.36
CA THR A 88 -8.15 -0.14 -0.68
C THR A 88 -6.69 0.21 -0.36
N ASN A 89 -6.16 -0.34 0.73
CA ASN A 89 -4.92 0.14 1.34
C ASN A 89 -4.11 -0.97 2.03
N GLY A 90 -4.67 -2.18 2.06
CA GLY A 90 -4.01 -3.33 2.60
C GLY A 90 -2.90 -3.83 1.68
N ALA A 91 -2.03 -4.66 2.25
CA ALA A 91 -0.83 -5.15 1.59
C ALA A 91 -1.09 -6.31 0.62
N ASN A 92 -2.23 -6.31 -0.09
CA ASN A 92 -2.52 -7.24 -1.18
C ASN A 92 -2.75 -6.47 -2.48
N LEU A 93 -2.44 -7.09 -3.60
CA LEU A 93 -2.45 -6.48 -4.92
C LEU A 93 -3.32 -7.29 -5.88
N LEU A 94 -4.18 -6.61 -6.61
CA LEU A 94 -4.89 -7.18 -7.76
C LEU A 94 -4.35 -6.57 -9.06
N VAL A 95 -3.84 -7.39 -9.97
CA VAL A 95 -3.21 -6.99 -11.23
C VAL A 95 -3.89 -7.67 -12.41
N ASP A 96 -4.18 -6.90 -13.45
CA ASP A 96 -4.71 -7.44 -14.70
C ASP A 96 -3.57 -7.82 -15.66
N GLN A 97 -3.53 -9.11 -16.03
CA GLN A 97 -2.62 -9.66 -17.04
C GLN A 97 -3.36 -10.26 -18.25
N THR A 98 -4.65 -9.97 -18.39
CA THR A 98 -5.48 -10.50 -19.48
C THR A 98 -5.06 -9.94 -20.84
N LYS A 99 -5.39 -10.68 -21.91
CA LYS A 99 -5.12 -10.30 -23.30
C LYS A 99 -6.41 -10.38 -24.10
N ALA A 100 -6.84 -9.24 -24.67
CA ALA A 100 -7.96 -9.15 -25.61
C ALA A 100 -9.35 -9.61 -25.08
N VAL A 101 -9.61 -9.45 -23.79
CA VAL A 101 -10.93 -9.70 -23.21
C VAL A 101 -11.85 -8.51 -23.46
N GLN A 102 -12.98 -8.77 -24.13
CA GLN A 102 -14.05 -7.78 -24.31
C GLN A 102 -14.85 -7.63 -23.01
N TYR A 103 -15.37 -6.43 -22.74
CA TYR A 103 -16.19 -6.13 -21.55
C TYR A 103 -15.48 -6.26 -20.19
N LEU A 104 -14.13 -6.40 -20.16
CA LEU A 104 -13.36 -6.51 -18.91
C LEU A 104 -13.58 -5.33 -17.96
N ASN A 105 -13.79 -4.13 -18.50
CA ASN A 105 -14.06 -2.94 -17.71
C ASN A 105 -15.42 -2.99 -17.01
N GLU A 106 -16.40 -3.75 -17.51
CA GLU A 106 -17.73 -3.87 -16.91
C GLU A 106 -17.69 -4.72 -15.62
N ILE A 107 -16.83 -5.73 -15.60
CA ILE A 107 -16.67 -6.61 -14.44
C ILE A 107 -15.67 -6.09 -13.41
N LYS A 108 -14.90 -5.04 -13.76
CA LYS A 108 -13.82 -4.52 -12.92
C LYS A 108 -14.32 -4.18 -11.51
N ASP A 109 -15.42 -3.44 -11.40
CA ASP A 109 -15.95 -2.98 -10.11
C ASP A 109 -16.46 -4.15 -9.26
N SER A 110 -17.06 -5.16 -9.90
CA SER A 110 -17.50 -6.39 -9.24
C SER A 110 -16.31 -7.21 -8.71
N VAL A 111 -15.26 -7.36 -9.52
CA VAL A 111 -14.05 -8.10 -9.13
C VAL A 111 -13.31 -7.38 -8.01
N VAL A 112 -13.17 -6.05 -8.10
CA VAL A 112 -12.55 -5.24 -7.04
C VAL A 112 -13.31 -5.38 -5.73
N SER A 113 -14.65 -5.30 -5.76
CA SER A 113 -15.48 -5.44 -4.55
C SER A 113 -15.36 -6.82 -3.92
N GLY A 114 -15.41 -7.88 -4.72
CA GLY A 114 -15.20 -9.25 -4.25
C GLY A 114 -13.79 -9.44 -3.67
N PHE A 115 -12.78 -8.82 -4.28
CA PHE A 115 -11.41 -8.86 -3.78
C PHE A 115 -11.25 -8.16 -2.42
N GLN A 116 -11.87 -6.99 -2.22
CA GLN A 116 -11.83 -6.33 -0.90
C GLN A 116 -12.42 -7.24 0.18
N TRP A 117 -13.55 -7.87 -0.12
CA TRP A 117 -14.19 -8.78 0.82
C TRP A 117 -13.35 -10.02 1.10
N ALA A 118 -12.88 -10.69 0.05
CA ALA A 118 -12.04 -11.89 0.16
C ALA A 118 -10.72 -11.62 0.90
N SER A 119 -10.10 -10.45 0.65
CA SER A 119 -8.86 -10.05 1.33
C SER A 119 -9.06 -9.65 2.79
N ARG A 120 -10.28 -9.29 3.20
CA ARG A 120 -10.62 -8.97 4.59
C ARG A 120 -10.88 -10.21 5.42
N GLU A 121 -11.60 -11.17 4.86
CA GLU A 121 -11.99 -12.38 5.59
C GLU A 121 -10.98 -13.50 5.39
N GLY A 122 -10.32 -13.64 4.25
CA GLY A 122 -9.29 -14.66 4.07
C GLY A 122 -9.81 -16.11 4.14
N PRO A 123 -9.24 -17.04 3.37
CA PRO A 123 -9.85 -18.36 3.19
C PRO A 123 -9.55 -19.40 4.29
N ILE A 124 -8.56 -19.15 5.17
CA ILE A 124 -8.05 -20.17 6.10
C ILE A 124 -8.71 -20.06 7.48
N ALA A 125 -8.81 -18.85 8.03
CA ALA A 125 -9.15 -18.62 9.42
C ALA A 125 -10.05 -17.39 9.66
N GLU A 126 -10.70 -16.86 8.62
CA GLU A 126 -11.50 -15.62 8.72
C GLU A 126 -10.65 -14.39 9.15
N GLU A 127 -9.36 -14.38 8.82
CA GLU A 127 -8.42 -13.29 9.10
C GLU A 127 -7.98 -12.53 7.83
N PRO A 128 -7.66 -11.22 7.94
CA PRO A 128 -7.17 -10.41 6.84
C PRO A 128 -5.96 -11.00 6.13
N MET A 129 -6.05 -11.13 4.81
CA MET A 129 -4.94 -11.55 3.97
C MET A 129 -3.85 -10.49 3.95
N ARG A 130 -2.59 -10.91 3.81
CA ARG A 130 -1.44 -10.01 3.73
C ARG A 130 -0.39 -10.52 2.76
N SER A 131 0.21 -9.60 2.00
CA SER A 131 1.31 -9.86 1.07
C SER A 131 0.95 -10.80 -0.09
N CYS A 132 -0.31 -10.81 -0.53
CA CYS A 132 -0.76 -11.63 -1.65
C CYS A 132 -0.88 -10.79 -2.94
N ARG A 133 -0.30 -11.29 -4.04
CA ARG A 133 -0.48 -10.74 -5.39
C ARG A 133 -1.38 -11.66 -6.21
N PHE A 134 -2.48 -11.11 -6.72
CA PHE A 134 -3.45 -11.80 -7.56
C PHE A 134 -3.33 -11.29 -8.99
N ASN A 135 -3.08 -12.20 -9.94
CA ASN A 135 -2.99 -11.88 -11.35
C ASN A 135 -4.19 -12.46 -12.08
N ILE A 136 -4.97 -11.61 -12.76
CA ILE A 136 -6.07 -12.05 -13.62
C ILE A 136 -5.47 -12.48 -14.95
N MET A 137 -5.50 -13.79 -15.22
CA MET A 137 -4.91 -14.37 -16.43
C MET A 137 -5.87 -14.35 -17.61
N ASP A 138 -7.14 -14.67 -17.35
CA ASP A 138 -8.15 -14.84 -18.40
C ASP A 138 -9.57 -14.64 -17.85
N CYS A 139 -10.50 -14.28 -18.73
CA CYS A 139 -11.92 -14.15 -18.41
C CYS A 139 -12.75 -14.52 -19.65
N TYR A 140 -13.62 -15.51 -19.48
CA TYR A 140 -14.49 -16.02 -20.54
C TYR A 140 -15.90 -15.47 -20.39
N PRO A 141 -16.54 -15.01 -21.49
CA PRO A 141 -17.96 -14.72 -21.46
C PRO A 141 -18.77 -16.01 -21.21
N PRO A 142 -19.95 -15.92 -20.58
CA PRO A 142 -20.85 -17.06 -20.48
C PRO A 142 -21.23 -17.52 -21.89
N ARG A 143 -21.05 -18.82 -22.14
CA ARG A 143 -21.47 -19.49 -23.38
C ARG A 143 -22.98 -19.58 -23.48
#